data_AF-A0A946BWW1-F1
#
_entry.id   AF-A0A946BWW1-F1
#
_cell.length_a   1.000
_cell.length_b   1.000
_cell.length_c   1.000
_cell.angle_alpha   90.00
_cell.angle_beta   90.00
_cell.angle_gamma   90.00
#
_symmetry.space_group_name_H-M   'P 1'
#
loop_
_entity.id
_entity.type
_entity.pdbx_description
1 polymer ?
#
loop_
_entity_poly.entity_id
_entity_poly.type
_entity_poly.pdbx_seq_one_letter_code
_entity_poly.pdbx_strand_id
1 'polypeptide(L)'
;MNTTSLIAAFVVLISGLIWIGMDSNNADWTGNRNQCVGECYEQWKSDNAGGIAEMEQAKQTALAAASPAALGEKYYGQCIACHGGRGEGGIGPMLAGQTAADIVAKLTAYRAGQERGAQSALMYPVAKPMSDSDLDNLGAFISSL
;
A
#
# COMPACT_ATOMS: atom_id res chain seq x y z
N MET A 1 7.34 49.62 46.23
CA MET A 1 6.43 48.45 46.11
C MET A 1 6.96 47.36 47.02
N ASN A 2 6.14 46.74 47.86
CA ASN A 2 6.60 45.64 48.72
C ASN A 2 6.53 44.30 47.96
N THR A 3 7.27 43.30 48.44
CA THR A 3 7.34 41.97 47.84
C THR A 3 5.97 41.30 47.74
N THR A 4 5.09 41.55 48.70
CA THR A 4 3.71 41.03 48.70
C THR A 4 2.89 41.57 47.53
N SER A 5 3.01 42.85 47.20
CA SER A 5 2.32 43.47 46.06
C SER A 5 2.84 42.95 44.72
N LEU A 6 4.14 42.65 44.62
CA LEU A 6 4.73 42.06 43.41
C LEU A 6 4.25 40.62 43.18
N ILE A 7 4.20 39.81 44.25
CA ILE A 7 3.71 38.43 44.19
C ILE A 7 2.22 38.41 43.80
N ALA A 8 1.40 39.27 44.40
CA ALA A 8 -0.03 39.34 44.08
C ALA A 8 -0.27 39.72 42.62
N ALA A 9 0.46 40.72 42.09
CA ALA A 9 0.35 41.13 40.69
C ALA A 9 0.77 40.00 39.74
N PHE A 10 1.83 39.26 40.07
CA PHE A 10 2.31 38.13 39.26
C PHE A 10 1.32 36.96 39.23
N VAL A 11 0.71 36.63 40.36
CA VAL A 11 -0.30 35.57 40.44
C VAL A 11 -1.55 35.93 39.64
N VAL A 12 -2.00 37.18 39.70
CA VAL A 12 -3.16 37.65 38.91
C VAL A 12 -2.85 37.62 37.41
N LEU A 13 -1.64 38.06 37.00
CA LEU A 13 -1.21 38.01 35.61
C LEU A 13 -1.16 36.57 35.08
N ILE A 14 -0.53 35.66 35.82
CA ILE A 14 -0.42 34.25 35.40
C ILE A 14 -1.80 33.59 35.36
N SER A 15 -2.63 33.81 36.38
CA SER A 15 -3.98 33.22 36.42
C SER A 15 -4.85 33.74 35.28
N GLY A 16 -4.73 35.03 34.94
CA GLY A 16 -5.43 35.62 33.79
C GLY A 16 -4.95 35.06 32.45
N LEU A 17 -3.64 34.87 32.27
CA LEU A 17 -3.09 34.27 31.05
C LEU A 17 -3.50 32.80 30.89
N ILE A 18 -3.52 32.04 31.99
CA ILE A 18 -4.01 30.65 31.98
C ILE A 18 -5.49 30.61 31.62
N TRP A 19 -6.31 31.47 32.22
CA TRP A 19 -7.75 31.52 31.94
C TRP A 19 -8.03 31.90 30.48
N ILE A 20 -7.34 32.92 29.94
CA ILE A 20 -7.44 33.29 28.52
C ILE A 20 -7.00 32.14 27.63
N GLY A 21 -5.90 31.45 27.94
CA GLY A 21 -5.41 30.32 27.15
C GLY A 21 -6.38 29.13 27.14
N MET A 22 -7.11 28.90 28.24
CA MET A 22 -8.11 27.84 28.34
C MET A 22 -9.42 28.22 27.63
N ASP A 23 -9.87 29.47 27.74
CA ASP A 23 -11.13 29.94 27.15
C ASP A 23 -11.01 30.24 25.64
N SER A 24 -9.83 30.67 25.20
CA SER A 24 -9.52 30.84 23.76
C SER A 24 -9.07 29.55 23.07
N ASN A 25 -9.06 28.41 23.79
CA ASN A 25 -8.74 27.13 23.20
C ASN A 25 -9.89 26.70 22.26
N ASN A 26 -9.64 26.77 20.96
CA ASN A 26 -10.57 26.26 19.98
C ASN A 26 -10.63 24.72 20.10
N ALA A 27 -11.79 24.18 20.51
CA ALA A 27 -12.00 22.74 20.60
C ALA A 27 -11.82 22.01 19.25
N ASP A 28 -11.91 22.76 18.14
CA ASP A 28 -11.72 22.27 16.77
C ASP A 28 -10.25 22.37 16.32
N TRP A 29 -9.34 22.91 17.16
CA TRP A 29 -7.91 22.95 16.85
C TRP A 29 -7.27 21.58 17.08
N THR A 30 -7.03 20.87 15.99
CA THR A 30 -6.51 19.48 16.01
C THR A 30 -4.98 19.40 16.08
N GLY A 31 -4.28 20.51 16.36
CA GLY A 31 -2.85 20.55 16.66
C GLY A 31 -1.89 20.15 15.53
N ASN A 32 -2.38 19.65 14.40
CA ASN A 32 -1.57 19.21 13.28
C ASN A 32 -2.32 19.42 11.95
N ARG A 33 -1.81 20.29 11.09
CA ARG A 33 -2.39 20.56 9.75
C ARG A 33 -2.33 19.37 8.79
N ASN A 34 -1.77 18.23 9.21
CA ASN A 34 -1.65 17.02 8.41
C ASN A 34 -2.59 15.90 8.86
N GLN A 35 -3.58 16.18 9.72
CA GLN A 35 -4.57 15.19 10.16
C GLN A 35 -5.97 15.56 9.64
N CYS A 36 -6.53 14.71 8.78
CA CYS A 36 -7.90 14.83 8.31
C CYS A 36 -8.83 14.16 9.33
N VAL A 37 -9.41 14.96 10.21
CA VAL A 37 -10.38 14.56 11.24
C VAL A 37 -11.58 15.50 11.20
N GLY A 38 -12.69 15.12 11.84
CA GLY A 38 -13.92 15.93 11.84
C GLY A 38 -14.50 16.09 10.43
N GLU A 39 -14.91 17.31 10.08
CA GLU A 39 -15.55 17.62 8.78
C GLU A 39 -14.71 17.19 7.57
N CYS A 40 -13.38 17.30 7.65
CA CYS A 40 -12.49 16.79 6.59
C CYS A 40 -12.69 15.29 6.35
N TYR A 41 -12.78 14.51 7.43
CA TYR A 41 -12.95 13.06 7.32
C TYR A 41 -14.37 12.69 6.88
N GLU A 42 -15.39 13.42 7.33
CA GLU A 42 -16.77 13.21 6.88
C GLU A 42 -16.92 13.51 5.38
N GLN A 43 -16.32 14.60 4.89
CA GLN A 43 -16.28 14.92 3.47
C GLN A 43 -15.53 13.84 2.68
N TRP A 44 -14.35 13.42 3.15
CA TRP A 44 -13.58 12.36 2.51
C TRP A 44 -14.37 11.05 2.41
N LYS A 45 -15.13 10.68 3.47
CA LYS A 45 -16.00 9.49 3.44
C LYS A 45 -17.10 9.61 2.39
N SER A 46 -17.71 10.79 2.26
CA SER A 46 -18.73 11.05 1.25
C SER A 46 -18.16 10.89 -0.17
N ASP A 47 -16.95 11.41 -0.42
CA ASP A 47 -16.31 11.36 -1.73
C ASP A 47 -15.81 9.96 -2.11
N ASN A 48 -15.53 9.10 -1.12
CA ASN A 48 -15.00 7.75 -1.31
C ASN A 48 -16.01 6.63 -1.04
N ALA A 49 -17.29 6.97 -0.95
CA ALA A 49 -18.39 6.03 -0.69
C ALA A 49 -18.21 5.19 0.59
N GLY A 50 -17.56 5.74 1.62
CA GLY A 50 -17.36 5.07 2.91
C GLY A 50 -16.08 5.45 3.64
N GLY A 51 -15.92 4.89 4.84
CA GLY A 51 -14.68 4.96 5.61
C GLY A 51 -13.57 4.08 5.05
N ILE A 52 -12.37 4.23 5.62
CA ILE A 52 -11.21 3.40 5.27
C ILE A 52 -11.48 1.89 5.43
N ALA A 53 -12.30 1.50 6.41
CA ALA A 53 -12.63 0.11 6.66
C ALA A 53 -13.56 -0.45 5.57
N GLU A 54 -14.57 0.33 5.17
CA GLU A 54 -15.50 -0.02 4.10
C GLU A 54 -14.79 -0.10 2.75
N MET A 55 -13.86 0.81 2.47
CA MET A 55 -13.02 0.77 1.28
C MET A 55 -12.13 -0.48 1.24
N GLU A 56 -11.49 -0.83 2.35
CA GLU A 56 -10.68 -2.05 2.43
C GLU A 56 -11.55 -3.30 2.28
N GLN A 57 -12.72 -3.35 2.91
CA GLN A 57 -13.66 -4.45 2.73
C GLN A 57 -14.13 -4.59 1.28
N ALA A 58 -14.41 -3.49 0.60
CA ALA A 58 -14.76 -3.49 -0.82
C ALA A 58 -13.61 -4.01 -1.67
N LYS A 59 -12.37 -3.59 -1.40
CA LYS A 59 -11.16 -4.09 -2.06
C LYS A 59 -10.98 -5.59 -1.83
N GLN A 60 -11.15 -6.08 -0.61
CA GLN A 60 -11.04 -7.50 -0.28
C GLN A 60 -12.13 -8.32 -0.98
N THR A 61 -13.35 -7.81 -1.03
CA THR A 61 -14.47 -8.46 -1.75
C THR A 61 -14.18 -8.52 -3.25
N ALA A 62 -13.64 -7.45 -3.84
CA ALA A 62 -13.24 -7.41 -5.24
C ALA A 62 -12.08 -8.37 -5.54
N LEU A 63 -11.10 -8.49 -4.64
CA LEU A 63 -10.00 -9.46 -4.77
C LEU A 63 -10.51 -10.90 -4.66
N ALA A 64 -11.42 -11.18 -3.75
CA ALA A 64 -12.03 -12.51 -3.59
C ALA A 64 -12.88 -12.92 -4.80
N ALA A 65 -13.48 -11.96 -5.50
CA ALA A 65 -14.26 -12.20 -6.72
C ALA A 65 -13.42 -12.18 -8.01
N ALA A 66 -12.14 -11.82 -7.94
CA ALA A 66 -11.29 -11.68 -9.13
C ALA A 66 -10.90 -13.05 -9.71
N SER A 67 -10.78 -13.13 -11.04
CA SER A 67 -10.26 -14.32 -11.70
C SER A 67 -8.75 -14.48 -11.46
N PRO A 68 -8.20 -15.71 -11.56
CA PRO A 68 -6.77 -15.93 -11.46
C PRO A 68 -5.94 -15.06 -12.40
N ALA A 69 -6.41 -14.87 -13.64
CA ALA A 69 -5.75 -14.01 -14.62
C ALA A 69 -5.76 -12.52 -14.20
N ALA A 70 -6.87 -12.01 -13.65
CA ALA A 70 -6.93 -10.63 -13.17
C ALA A 70 -6.05 -10.40 -11.92
N LEU A 71 -5.94 -11.42 -11.05
CA LEU A 71 -4.99 -11.40 -9.94
C LEU A 71 -3.54 -11.44 -10.45
N GLY A 72 -3.25 -12.27 -11.44
CA GLY A 72 -1.94 -12.38 -12.07
C GLY A 72 -1.50 -11.10 -12.77
N GLU A 73 -2.41 -10.41 -13.45
CA GLU A 73 -2.16 -9.12 -14.11
C GLU A 73 -1.62 -8.08 -13.12
N LYS A 74 -2.21 -8.01 -11.91
CA LYS A 74 -1.75 -7.10 -10.86
C LYS A 74 -0.32 -7.40 -10.40
N TYR A 75 0.05 -8.68 -10.36
CA TYR A 75 1.41 -9.09 -10.02
C TYR A 75 2.42 -8.92 -11.17
N TYR A 76 1.96 -8.99 -12.41
CA TYR A 76 2.81 -8.91 -13.60
C TYR A 76 3.59 -7.58 -13.70
N GLY A 77 3.16 -6.53 -13.02
CA GLY A 77 3.90 -5.26 -12.92
C GLY A 77 5.37 -5.41 -12.51
N GLN A 78 5.70 -6.44 -11.72
CA GLN A 78 7.08 -6.74 -11.31
C GLN A 78 7.92 -7.41 -12.42
N CYS A 79 7.27 -7.99 -13.43
CA CYS A 79 7.90 -8.74 -14.51
C CYS A 79 8.28 -7.86 -15.71
N ILE A 80 7.53 -6.77 -15.91
CA ILE A 80 7.59 -5.90 -17.10
C ILE A 80 8.99 -5.35 -17.36
N ALA A 81 9.72 -4.99 -16.30
CA ALA A 81 11.05 -4.38 -16.43
C ALA A 81 12.06 -5.27 -17.19
N CYS A 82 11.90 -6.59 -17.13
CA CYS A 82 12.79 -7.53 -17.80
C CYS A 82 12.12 -8.26 -18.98
N HIS A 83 10.82 -8.56 -18.87
CA HIS A 83 10.09 -9.40 -19.81
C HIS A 83 9.17 -8.65 -20.78
N GLY A 84 9.09 -7.31 -20.67
CA GLY A 84 8.26 -6.49 -21.53
C GLY A 84 6.81 -6.38 -21.06
N GLY A 85 6.14 -5.30 -21.48
CA GLY A 85 4.78 -4.96 -21.01
C GLY A 85 3.73 -5.95 -21.48
N ARG A 86 3.98 -6.62 -22.61
CA ARG A 86 3.14 -7.63 -23.24
C ARG A 86 3.83 -8.99 -23.27
N GLY A 87 4.88 -9.19 -22.46
CA GLY A 87 5.65 -10.42 -22.43
C GLY A 87 6.51 -10.63 -23.68
N GLU A 88 6.79 -9.58 -24.46
CA GLU A 88 7.56 -9.62 -25.69
C GLU A 88 9.06 -9.93 -25.50
N GLY A 89 9.53 -9.93 -24.25
CA GLY A 89 10.93 -10.16 -23.89
C GLY A 89 11.77 -8.88 -23.88
N GLY A 90 13.07 -9.04 -23.69
CA GLY A 90 14.04 -7.95 -23.62
C GLY A 90 15.30 -8.40 -22.91
N ILE A 91 15.46 -7.97 -21.65
CA ILE A 91 16.52 -8.47 -20.76
C ILE A 91 16.28 -9.94 -20.44
N GLY A 92 15.03 -10.29 -20.16
CA GLY A 92 14.55 -11.65 -19.97
C GLY A 92 13.93 -12.23 -21.24
N PRO A 93 13.74 -13.56 -21.28
CA PRO A 93 13.12 -14.23 -22.42
C PRO A 93 11.65 -13.79 -22.59
N MET A 94 11.15 -13.95 -23.82
CA MET A 94 9.74 -13.78 -24.16
C MET A 94 8.85 -14.71 -23.35
N LEU A 95 7.80 -14.14 -22.75
CA LEU A 95 6.80 -14.85 -21.95
C LEU A 95 5.47 -15.04 -22.71
N ALA A 96 5.16 -14.17 -23.67
CA ALA A 96 3.98 -14.30 -24.51
C ALA A 96 3.96 -15.66 -25.24
N GLY A 97 2.79 -16.29 -25.31
CA GLY A 97 2.61 -17.60 -25.90
C GLY A 97 3.15 -18.80 -25.09
N GLN A 98 3.71 -18.59 -23.89
CA GLN A 98 4.03 -19.69 -22.98
C GLN A 98 2.77 -20.24 -22.31
N THR A 99 2.71 -21.56 -22.06
CA THR A 99 1.56 -22.13 -21.35
C THR A 99 1.59 -21.79 -19.86
N ALA A 100 0.42 -21.72 -19.23
CA ALA A 100 0.32 -21.47 -17.79
C ALA A 100 1.13 -22.49 -16.97
N ALA A 101 1.04 -23.77 -17.34
CA ALA A 101 1.77 -24.86 -16.68
C ALA A 101 3.30 -24.68 -16.78
N ASP A 102 3.80 -24.27 -17.94
CA ASP A 102 5.25 -24.02 -18.13
C ASP A 102 5.74 -22.85 -17.27
N ILE A 103 4.95 -21.79 -17.17
CA ILE A 103 5.26 -20.63 -16.33
C ILE A 103 5.32 -21.05 -14.86
N VAL A 104 4.29 -21.75 -14.37
CA VAL A 104 4.24 -22.25 -12.99
C VAL A 104 5.43 -23.18 -12.71
N ALA A 105 5.75 -24.10 -13.61
CA ALA A 105 6.86 -25.03 -13.44
C ALA A 105 8.23 -24.34 -13.42
N LYS A 106 8.42 -23.27 -14.22
CA LYS A 106 9.65 -22.46 -14.21
C LYS A 106 9.77 -21.66 -12.92
N LEU A 107 8.72 -20.94 -12.53
CA LEU A 107 8.72 -20.14 -11.31
C LEU A 107 8.88 -21.00 -10.05
N THR A 108 8.26 -22.18 -10.02
CA THR A 108 8.44 -23.15 -8.92
C THR A 108 9.89 -23.60 -8.82
N ALA A 109 10.53 -23.90 -9.94
CA ALA A 109 11.94 -24.26 -9.98
C ALA A 109 12.83 -23.10 -9.49
N TYR A 110 12.57 -21.87 -9.93
CA TYR A 110 13.31 -20.69 -9.49
C TYR A 110 13.13 -20.39 -8.00
N ARG A 111 11.92 -20.56 -7.45
CA ARG A 111 11.65 -20.43 -6.01
C ARG A 111 12.44 -21.46 -5.18
N ALA A 112 12.65 -22.65 -5.74
CA ALA A 112 13.49 -23.70 -5.17
C ALA A 112 15.00 -23.51 -5.42
N GLY A 113 15.41 -22.47 -6.15
CA GLY A 113 16.82 -22.21 -6.52
C GLY A 113 17.37 -23.19 -7.55
N GLN A 114 16.51 -23.87 -8.32
CA GLN A 114 16.93 -24.80 -9.35
C GLN A 114 17.34 -24.05 -10.62
N GLU A 115 18.47 -24.44 -11.22
CA GLU A 115 18.91 -23.90 -12.49
C GLU A 115 18.10 -24.46 -13.66
N ARG A 116 17.63 -23.58 -14.54
CA ARG A 116 16.97 -23.91 -15.82
C ARG A 116 17.67 -23.29 -17.03
N GLY A 117 18.72 -22.49 -16.81
CA GLY A 117 19.46 -21.74 -17.82
C GLY A 117 20.42 -20.72 -17.21
N ALA A 118 21.27 -20.10 -18.03
CA ALA A 118 22.37 -19.25 -17.58
C ALA A 118 21.94 -18.05 -16.71
N GLN A 119 20.72 -17.55 -16.88
CA GLN A 119 20.19 -16.40 -16.15
C GLN A 119 19.27 -16.79 -14.97
N SER A 120 19.20 -18.08 -14.60
CA SER A 120 18.28 -18.57 -13.54
C SER A 120 18.46 -17.83 -12.21
N ALA A 121 19.71 -17.50 -11.86
CA ALA A 121 20.04 -16.81 -10.62
C ALA A 121 19.34 -15.45 -10.46
N LEU A 122 19.00 -14.78 -11.56
CA LEU A 122 18.27 -13.50 -11.53
C LEU A 122 16.81 -13.70 -11.12
N MET A 123 16.22 -14.86 -11.42
CA MET A 123 14.82 -15.16 -11.12
C MET A 123 14.59 -15.74 -9.73
N TYR A 124 15.62 -16.22 -9.04
CA TYR A 124 15.50 -16.74 -7.68
C TYR A 124 14.94 -15.72 -6.70
N PRO A 125 15.50 -14.49 -6.55
CA PRO A 125 14.95 -13.51 -5.63
C PRO A 125 13.54 -13.04 -6.03
N VAL A 126 13.21 -13.08 -7.32
CA VAL A 126 11.88 -12.73 -7.83
C VAL A 126 10.84 -13.78 -7.44
N ALA A 127 11.17 -15.06 -7.60
CA ALA A 127 10.26 -16.17 -7.31
C ALA A 127 10.20 -16.54 -5.82
N LYS A 128 11.23 -16.20 -5.03
CA LYS A 128 11.35 -16.59 -3.62
C LYS A 128 10.15 -16.20 -2.74
N PRO A 129 9.63 -14.95 -2.79
CA PRO A 129 8.52 -14.54 -1.94
C PRO A 129 7.13 -14.99 -2.42
N MET A 130 7.03 -15.62 -3.60
CA MET A 130 5.76 -15.96 -4.21
C MET A 130 5.12 -17.20 -3.57
N SER A 131 3.82 -17.10 -3.26
CA SER A 131 2.99 -18.24 -2.86
C SER A 131 2.61 -19.09 -4.07
N ASP A 132 2.11 -20.31 -3.85
CA ASP A 132 1.62 -21.19 -4.93
C ASP A 132 0.50 -20.50 -5.73
N SER A 133 -0.41 -19.82 -5.04
CA SER A 133 -1.47 -19.05 -5.69
C SER A 133 -0.93 -17.91 -6.56
N ASP A 134 0.17 -17.26 -6.17
CA ASP A 134 0.77 -16.20 -7.00
C ASP A 134 1.35 -16.80 -8.30
N LEU A 135 1.95 -17.99 -8.22
CA LEU A 135 2.48 -18.68 -9.40
C LEU A 135 1.36 -19.06 -10.36
N ASP A 136 0.28 -19.64 -9.84
CA ASP A 136 -0.87 -20.05 -10.64
C ASP A 136 -1.58 -18.84 -11.28
N ASN A 137 -1.77 -17.77 -10.51
CA ASN A 137 -2.35 -16.52 -11.02
C ASN A 137 -1.49 -15.90 -12.13
N LEU A 138 -0.17 -15.81 -11.93
CA LEU A 138 0.77 -15.34 -12.94
C LEU A 138 0.77 -16.24 -14.18
N GLY A 139 0.76 -17.56 -14.00
CA GLY A 139 0.65 -18.52 -15.10
C GLY A 139 -0.61 -18.30 -15.93
N ALA A 140 -1.76 -18.13 -15.26
CA ALA A 140 -3.04 -17.85 -15.91
C ALA A 140 -2.99 -16.54 -16.73
N PHE A 141 -2.45 -15.47 -16.15
CA PHE A 141 -2.31 -14.19 -16.86
C PHE A 141 -1.34 -14.26 -18.04
N ILE A 142 -0.12 -14.74 -17.81
CA ILE A 142 0.94 -14.78 -18.84
C ILE A 142 0.53 -15.64 -20.04
N SER A 143 -0.23 -16.71 -19.82
CA SER A 143 -0.74 -17.55 -20.90
C SER A 143 -1.79 -16.87 -21.80
N SER A 144 -2.33 -15.74 -21.36
CA SER A 144 -3.28 -14.92 -22.12
C SER A 144 -2.61 -13.76 -22.89
N LEU A 145 -1.29 -13.59 -22.75
CA LEU A 145 -0.48 -12.57 -23.43
C LEU A 145 -0.11 -12.97 -24.86
#